data_AF-A0A947HK61-F1
#
_entry.id   AF-A0A947HK61-F1
#
_cell.length_a   1.000
_cell.length_b   1.000
_cell.length_c   1.000
_cell.angle_alpha   90.00
_cell.angle_beta   90.00
_cell.angle_gamma   90.00
#
_symmetry.space_group_name_H-M   'P 1'
#
loop_
_entity.id
_entity.type
_entity.pdbx_description
1 polymer ?
#
loop_
_entity_poly.entity_id
_entity_poly.type
_entity_poly.pdbx_seq_one_letter_code
_entity_poly.pdbx_strand_id
1 'polypeptide(L)'
;MSRLHSPDGINTLEEAEATLAQLALAADRIAKTESVAQKRIDTIKAELQAATAADEAIVELHTRRLEEWAEKARAELWAGKKSKKFRGGSMGWRLSSALELRAKPDDVLQALVDRKLFEAIKVTESLKKAVIKDYPPSLQVELGVEFVTRDKFFVEPDKDTNREASPRIKAPPKGGPGGEA
;
A
#
# COMPACT_ATOMS: atom_id res chain seq x y z
N MET A 1 6.61 -33.35 -1.39
CA MET A 1 7.69 -32.37 -1.63
C MET A 1 8.46 -32.85 -2.85
N SER A 2 8.10 -32.37 -4.04
CA SER A 2 8.69 -32.87 -5.30
C SER A 2 10.09 -32.29 -5.50
N ARG A 3 11.03 -33.20 -5.75
CA ARG A 3 12.44 -32.91 -6.07
C ARG A 3 12.49 -32.07 -7.35
N LEU A 4 13.00 -30.84 -7.26
CA LEU A 4 13.67 -30.22 -8.39
C LEU A 4 15.13 -30.68 -8.32
N HIS A 5 15.43 -31.77 -9.02
CA HIS A 5 16.80 -32.11 -9.40
C HIS A 5 16.87 -32.07 -10.91
N SER A 6 17.67 -31.15 -11.44
CA SER A 6 18.76 -31.52 -12.34
C SER A 6 20.01 -30.74 -11.87
N PRO A 7 21.13 -31.42 -11.59
CA PRO A 7 22.42 -30.79 -11.26
C PRO A 7 23.14 -30.18 -12.47
N ASP A 8 22.56 -30.30 -13.67
CA ASP A 8 23.08 -29.71 -14.90
C ASP A 8 22.32 -28.42 -15.22
N GLY A 9 23.06 -27.34 -15.51
CA GLY A 9 22.49 -26.06 -15.91
C GLY A 9 21.67 -26.14 -17.21
N ILE A 10 21.02 -25.04 -17.58
CA ILE A 10 20.30 -24.90 -18.86
C ILE A 10 21.34 -24.74 -19.97
N ASN A 11 21.40 -25.70 -20.90
CA ASN A 11 22.40 -25.72 -21.97
C ASN A 11 21.80 -25.59 -23.38
N THR A 12 20.47 -25.66 -23.51
CA THR A 12 19.76 -25.54 -24.80
C THR A 12 18.70 -24.45 -24.77
N LEU A 13 18.29 -23.98 -25.95
CA LEU A 13 17.22 -22.99 -26.08
C LEU A 13 15.88 -23.57 -25.62
N GLU A 14 15.61 -24.83 -25.95
CA GLU A 14 14.40 -25.55 -25.58
C GLU A 14 14.29 -25.70 -24.05
N GLU A 15 15.40 -25.96 -23.36
CA GLU A 15 15.46 -25.98 -21.88
C GLU A 15 15.21 -24.58 -21.27
N ALA A 16 15.70 -23.53 -21.91
CA ALA A 16 15.47 -22.15 -21.49
C ALA A 16 13.99 -21.77 -21.66
N GLU A 17 13.38 -22.08 -22.80
CA GLU A 17 11.96 -21.85 -23.07
C GLU A 17 11.06 -22.62 -22.10
N ALA A 18 11.36 -23.90 -21.87
CA ALA A 18 10.64 -24.71 -20.89
C ALA A 18 10.78 -24.13 -19.48
N THR A 19 11.96 -23.63 -19.11
CA THR A 19 12.18 -22.98 -17.81
C THR A 19 11.40 -21.67 -17.69
N LEU A 20 11.38 -20.83 -18.73
CA LEU A 20 10.58 -19.60 -18.77
C LEU A 20 9.08 -19.88 -18.60
N ALA A 21 8.57 -20.93 -19.26
CA ALA A 21 7.18 -21.36 -19.09
C ALA A 21 6.90 -21.81 -17.65
N GLN A 22 7.81 -22.56 -17.01
CA GLN A 22 7.66 -22.94 -15.61
C GLN A 22 7.69 -21.73 -14.66
N LEU A 23 8.52 -20.73 -14.95
CA LEU A 23 8.56 -19.47 -14.19
C LEU A 23 7.25 -18.69 -14.33
N ALA A 24 6.68 -18.60 -15.53
CA ALA A 24 5.39 -17.95 -15.76
C ALA A 24 4.27 -18.63 -14.94
N LEU A 25 4.21 -19.97 -14.99
CA LEU A 25 3.25 -20.74 -14.21
C LEU A 25 3.45 -20.56 -12.69
N ALA A 26 4.71 -20.48 -12.22
CA ALA A 26 5.00 -20.25 -10.81
C ALA A 26 4.59 -18.83 -10.37
N ALA A 27 4.87 -17.81 -11.18
CA ALA A 27 4.49 -16.43 -10.93
C ALA A 27 2.95 -16.27 -10.85
N ASP A 28 2.21 -16.91 -11.75
CA ASP A 28 0.74 -16.93 -11.73
C ASP A 28 0.19 -17.60 -10.46
N ARG A 29 0.77 -18.73 -10.03
CA ARG A 29 0.39 -19.38 -8.76
C ARG A 29 0.65 -18.49 -7.55
N ILE A 30 1.77 -17.75 -7.52
CA ILE A 30 2.09 -16.79 -6.47
C ILE A 30 1.02 -15.69 -6.43
N ALA A 31 0.78 -15.03 -7.57
CA ALA A 31 -0.19 -13.94 -7.67
C ALA A 31 -1.61 -14.37 -7.25
N LYS A 32 -2.04 -15.58 -7.66
CA LYS A 32 -3.32 -16.16 -7.23
C LYS A 32 -3.37 -16.39 -5.72
N THR A 33 -2.29 -16.91 -5.14
CA THR A 33 -2.19 -17.16 -3.69
C THR A 33 -2.25 -15.84 -2.91
N GLU A 34 -1.51 -14.83 -3.36
CA GLU A 34 -1.54 -13.48 -2.77
C GLU A 34 -2.94 -12.86 -2.86
N SER A 35 -3.62 -13.00 -4.00
CA SER A 35 -5.00 -12.52 -4.15
C SER A 35 -5.96 -13.19 -3.17
N VAL A 36 -5.84 -14.52 -2.96
CA VAL A 36 -6.64 -15.25 -1.96
C VAL A 36 -6.33 -14.77 -0.55
N ALA A 37 -5.05 -14.56 -0.23
CA ALA A 37 -4.64 -14.04 1.07
C ALA A 37 -5.22 -12.64 1.33
N GLN A 38 -5.15 -11.74 0.35
CA GLN A 38 -5.70 -10.39 0.46
C GLN A 38 -7.22 -10.43 0.72
N LYS A 39 -7.97 -11.25 -0.03
CA LYS A 39 -9.41 -11.41 0.19
C LYS A 39 -9.73 -11.89 1.62
N ARG A 40 -8.94 -12.83 2.16
CA ARG A 40 -9.11 -13.30 3.54
C ARG A 40 -8.81 -12.21 4.56
N ILE A 41 -7.77 -11.41 4.34
CA ILE A 41 -7.45 -10.26 5.19
C ILE A 41 -8.61 -9.26 5.18
N ASP A 42 -9.19 -8.99 4.02
CA ASP A 42 -10.31 -8.05 3.89
C ASP A 42 -11.56 -8.58 4.60
N THR A 43 -11.86 -9.89 4.50
CA THR A 43 -12.93 -10.54 5.28
C THR A 43 -12.69 -10.39 6.78
N ILE A 44 -11.48 -10.71 7.26
CA ILE A 44 -11.15 -10.60 8.70
C ILE A 44 -11.30 -9.16 9.19
N LYS A 45 -10.88 -8.17 8.40
CA LYS A 45 -11.05 -6.74 8.75
C LYS A 45 -12.53 -6.37 8.86
N ALA A 46 -13.36 -6.83 7.92
CA ALA A 46 -14.79 -6.56 7.93
C ALA A 46 -15.51 -7.24 9.12
N GLU A 47 -15.16 -8.50 9.41
CA GLU A 47 -15.68 -9.24 10.57
C GLU A 47 -15.27 -8.58 11.89
N LEU A 48 -14.00 -8.16 12.02
CA LEU A 48 -13.52 -7.45 13.19
C LEU A 48 -14.30 -6.15 13.40
N GLN A 49 -14.45 -5.33 12.34
CA GLN A 49 -15.20 -4.08 12.41
C GLN A 49 -16.66 -4.32 12.83
N ALA A 50 -17.31 -5.36 12.29
CA ALA A 50 -18.67 -5.70 12.67
C ALA A 50 -18.77 -6.20 14.12
N ALA A 51 -17.80 -6.99 14.58
CA ALA A 51 -17.76 -7.52 15.94
C ALA A 51 -17.48 -6.45 16.99
N THR A 52 -16.68 -5.42 16.68
CA THR A 52 -16.34 -4.34 17.63
C THR A 52 -17.30 -3.16 17.59
N ALA A 53 -18.14 -3.04 16.57
CA ALA A 53 -19.03 -1.88 16.38
C ALA A 53 -19.92 -1.57 17.60
N ALA A 54 -20.46 -2.60 18.26
CA ALA A 54 -21.29 -2.41 19.44
C ALA A 54 -20.49 -1.89 20.64
N ASP A 55 -19.29 -2.44 20.87
CA ASP A 55 -18.42 -2.02 21.96
C ASP A 55 -17.86 -0.61 21.72
N GLU A 56 -17.52 -0.26 20.49
CA GLU A 56 -17.13 1.10 20.09
C GLU A 56 -18.26 2.11 20.38
N ALA A 57 -19.51 1.76 20.04
CA ALA A 57 -20.67 2.60 20.34
C ALA A 57 -20.92 2.73 21.85
N ILE A 58 -20.67 1.68 22.64
CA ILE A 58 -20.71 1.74 24.11
C ILE A 58 -19.64 2.69 24.64
N VAL A 59 -18.40 2.57 24.18
CA VAL A 59 -17.30 3.45 24.59
C VAL A 59 -17.63 4.91 24.28
N GLU A 60 -18.11 5.21 23.07
CA GLU A 60 -18.50 6.57 22.66
C GLU A 60 -19.63 7.10 23.55
N LEU A 61 -20.72 6.34 23.70
CA LEU A 61 -21.89 6.75 24.49
C LEU A 61 -21.51 7.04 25.94
N HIS A 62 -20.74 6.15 26.57
CA HIS A 62 -20.37 6.31 27.97
C HIS A 62 -19.33 7.41 28.18
N THR A 63 -18.39 7.59 27.24
CA THR A 63 -17.46 8.73 27.25
C THR A 63 -18.23 10.04 27.20
N ARG A 64 -19.17 10.19 26.26
CA ARG A 64 -20.00 11.40 26.14
C ARG A 64 -20.81 11.68 27.41
N ARG A 65 -21.43 10.65 28.00
CA ARG A 65 -22.17 10.79 29.27
C ARG A 65 -21.28 11.27 30.41
N LEU A 66 -20.04 10.76 30.49
CA LEU A 66 -19.06 11.20 31.48
C LEU A 66 -18.63 12.65 31.24
N GLU A 67 -18.44 13.06 29.99
CA GLU A 67 -18.13 14.45 29.63
C GLU A 67 -19.26 15.41 30.02
N GLU A 68 -20.52 15.09 29.65
CA GLU A 68 -21.69 15.90 30.01
C GLU A 68 -21.85 16.06 31.52
N TRP A 69 -21.60 14.99 32.29
CA TRP A 69 -21.62 15.05 33.75
C TRP A 69 -20.43 15.83 34.31
N ALA A 70 -19.23 15.60 33.78
CA ALA A 70 -18.01 16.28 34.22
C ALA A 70 -18.09 17.80 34.01
N GLU A 71 -18.72 18.27 32.94
CA GLU A 71 -18.92 19.70 32.68
C GLU A 71 -19.85 20.32 33.73
N LYS A 72 -20.97 19.65 34.05
CA LYS A 72 -21.93 20.11 35.08
C LYS A 72 -21.34 20.12 36.49
N ALA A 73 -20.51 19.12 36.81
CA ALA A 73 -19.89 18.96 38.13
C ALA A 73 -18.48 19.58 38.23
N ARG A 74 -18.07 20.36 37.22
CA ARG A 74 -16.69 20.81 37.04
C ARG A 74 -16.13 21.58 38.24
N ALA A 75 -16.90 22.55 38.73
CA ALA A 75 -16.50 23.41 39.85
C ALA A 75 -16.39 22.63 41.17
N GLU A 76 -17.23 21.62 41.38
CA GLU A 76 -17.27 20.83 42.61
C GLU A 76 -16.17 19.76 42.65
N LEU A 77 -16.01 19.00 41.56
CA LEU A 77 -15.15 17.83 41.55
C LEU A 77 -13.67 18.12 41.27
N TRP A 78 -13.38 19.25 40.61
CA TRP A 78 -12.02 19.63 40.20
C TRP A 78 -11.57 20.98 40.77
N ALA A 79 -12.20 21.46 41.85
CA ALA A 79 -11.72 22.61 42.61
C ALA A 79 -10.25 22.41 43.03
N GLY A 80 -9.34 23.11 42.37
CA GLY A 80 -7.89 23.05 42.63
C GLY A 80 -7.17 21.77 42.17
N LYS A 81 -7.83 20.85 41.43
CA LYS A 81 -7.20 19.60 40.94
C LYS A 81 -7.51 19.38 39.46
N LYS A 82 -6.48 19.05 38.66
CA LYS A 82 -6.65 18.80 37.22
C LYS A 82 -7.28 17.43 36.90
N SER A 83 -7.17 16.45 37.79
CA SER A 83 -7.71 15.10 37.57
C SER A 83 -8.11 14.43 38.89
N LYS A 84 -8.97 13.41 38.78
CA LYS A 84 -9.43 12.57 39.90
C LYS A 84 -9.38 11.10 39.50
N LYS A 85 -8.92 10.25 40.44
CA LYS A 85 -8.86 8.79 40.29
C LYS A 85 -10.15 8.15 40.80
N PHE A 86 -10.66 7.19 40.06
CA PHE A 86 -11.84 6.37 40.35
C PHE A 86 -11.44 4.89 40.28
N ARG A 87 -12.34 3.99 40.68
CA ARG A 87 -12.08 2.54 40.64
C ARG A 87 -11.77 2.05 39.22
N GLY A 88 -12.44 2.60 38.20
CA GLY A 88 -12.32 2.19 36.79
C GLY A 88 -11.33 3.00 35.96
N GLY A 89 -10.63 3.99 36.52
CA GLY A 89 -9.71 4.84 35.77
C GLY A 89 -9.56 6.24 36.35
N SER A 90 -9.14 7.19 35.52
CA SER A 90 -9.01 8.61 35.91
C SER A 90 -9.61 9.51 34.86
N MET A 91 -10.22 10.61 35.30
CA MET A 91 -10.78 11.65 34.43
C MET A 91 -10.40 13.03 34.96
N GLY A 92 -10.24 13.98 34.05
CA GLY A 92 -9.74 15.30 34.37
C GLY A 92 -9.64 16.21 33.17
N TRP A 93 -9.35 17.47 33.45
CA TRP A 93 -9.20 18.53 32.47
C TRP A 93 -7.72 18.74 32.17
N ARG A 94 -7.36 18.69 30.89
CA ARG A 94 -6.04 19.05 30.40
C ARG A 94 -6.17 20.21 29.42
N LEU A 95 -5.23 21.15 29.50
CA LEU A 95 -5.09 22.16 28.46
C LEU A 95 -4.33 21.52 27.29
N SER A 96 -4.91 21.60 26.11
CA SER A 96 -4.27 21.20 24.86
C SER A 96 -4.46 22.34 23.87
N SER A 97 -3.38 22.75 23.22
CA SER A 97 -3.41 23.69 22.10
C SER A 97 -3.15 22.93 20.81
N ALA A 98 -3.97 23.19 19.81
CA ALA A 98 -3.78 22.72 18.44
C ALA A 98 -3.60 23.93 17.53
N LEU A 99 -2.69 23.82 16.56
CA LEU A 99 -2.55 24.79 15.48
C LEU A 99 -3.56 24.40 14.40
N GLU A 100 -4.63 25.18 14.26
CA GLU A 100 -5.63 25.00 13.21
C GLU A 100 -5.37 26.00 12.07
N LEU A 101 -5.36 25.50 10.84
CA LEU A 101 -5.20 26.35 9.66
C LEU A 101 -6.56 26.97 9.29
N ARG A 102 -6.59 28.30 9.17
CA ARG A 102 -7.78 29.04 8.69
C ARG A 102 -7.84 29.21 7.17
N ALA A 103 -6.81 28.74 6.47
CA ALA A 103 -6.66 28.80 5.03
C ALA A 103 -6.08 27.46 4.54
N LYS A 104 -6.02 27.26 3.21
CA LYS A 104 -5.40 26.06 2.66
C LYS A 104 -3.91 26.03 3.00
N PRO A 105 -3.31 24.84 3.22
CA PRO A 105 -1.88 24.73 3.53
C PRO A 105 -0.96 25.47 2.54
N ASP A 106 -1.28 25.43 1.25
CA ASP A 106 -0.48 26.08 0.20
C ASP A 106 -0.52 27.62 0.31
N ASP A 107 -1.68 28.20 0.64
CA ASP A 107 -1.81 29.65 0.84
C ASP A 107 -1.00 30.11 2.06
N VAL A 108 -1.02 29.30 3.12
CA VAL A 108 -0.22 29.54 4.33
C VAL A 108 1.27 29.44 4.00
N LEU A 109 1.68 28.42 3.25
CA LEU A 109 3.06 28.24 2.81
C LEU A 109 3.55 29.44 1.97
N GLN A 110 2.74 29.87 0.98
CA GLN A 110 3.07 31.04 0.16
C GLN A 110 3.18 32.32 1.02
N ALA A 111 2.23 32.51 1.95
CA ALA A 111 2.25 33.64 2.87
C ALA A 111 3.49 33.66 3.77
N LEU A 112 4.00 32.50 4.17
CA LEU A 112 5.26 32.35 4.92
C LEU A 112 6.47 32.71 4.05
N VAL A 113 6.50 32.24 2.79
CA VAL A 113 7.56 32.58 1.82
C VAL A 113 7.60 34.09 1.56
N ASP A 114 6.44 34.71 1.28
CA ASP A 114 6.34 36.15 0.99
C ASP A 114 6.83 37.00 2.17
N ARG A 115 6.64 36.51 3.40
CA ARG A 115 7.09 37.15 4.65
C ARG A 115 8.50 36.73 5.07
N LYS A 116 9.15 35.84 4.33
CA LYS A 116 10.49 35.32 4.62
C LYS A 116 10.59 34.60 5.97
N LEU A 117 9.51 33.97 6.41
CA LEU A 117 9.42 33.19 7.65
C LEU A 117 9.81 31.72 7.40
N PHE A 118 11.06 31.51 6.98
CA PHE A 118 11.54 30.21 6.53
C PHE A 118 11.71 29.19 7.67
N GLU A 119 11.82 29.63 8.92
CA GLU A 119 11.87 28.77 10.11
C GLU A 119 10.58 27.96 10.31
N ALA A 120 9.46 28.45 9.76
CA ALA A 120 8.17 27.77 9.76
C ALA A 120 7.99 26.83 8.55
N ILE A 121 8.98 26.72 7.66
CA ILE A 121 8.91 25.93 6.43
C ILE A 121 9.89 24.77 6.52
N LYS A 122 9.36 23.55 6.42
CA LYS A 122 10.19 22.35 6.26
C LYS A 122 10.57 22.19 4.79
N VAL A 123 11.86 22.33 4.47
CA VAL A 123 12.40 22.01 3.14
C VAL A 123 12.92 20.58 3.13
N THR A 124 12.57 19.81 2.09
CA THR A 124 13.13 18.47 1.85
C THR A 124 13.74 18.46 0.45
N GLU A 125 15.06 18.47 0.39
CA GLU A 125 15.80 18.41 -0.86
C GLU A 125 16.07 16.96 -1.27
N SER A 126 15.91 16.66 -2.55
CA SER A 126 16.28 15.38 -3.11
C SER A 126 16.98 15.56 -4.45
N LEU A 127 17.92 14.67 -4.75
CA LEU A 127 18.63 14.70 -6.01
C LEU A 127 17.67 14.43 -7.16
N LYS A 128 17.55 15.39 -8.08
CA LYS A 128 16.88 15.19 -9.37
C LYS A 128 17.80 14.37 -10.28
N LYS A 129 17.96 13.08 -9.97
CA LYS A 129 18.88 12.16 -10.66
C LYS A 129 18.67 12.16 -12.18
N ALA A 130 17.43 12.31 -12.65
CA ALA A 130 17.09 12.42 -14.07
C ALA A 130 17.81 13.60 -14.75
N VAL A 131 17.84 14.78 -14.11
CA VAL A 131 18.52 15.97 -14.64
C VAL A 131 20.04 15.82 -14.58
N ILE A 132 20.55 15.24 -13.50
CA ILE A 132 21.99 14.98 -13.32
C ILE A 132 22.51 14.04 -14.42
N LYS A 133 21.68 13.14 -14.96
CA LYS A 133 22.07 12.26 -16.09
C LYS A 133 22.47 13.02 -17.34
N ASP A 134 21.87 14.18 -17.55
CA ASP A 134 22.03 14.97 -18.77
C ASP A 134 23.16 16.00 -18.66
N TYR A 135 23.83 16.10 -17.50
CA TYR A 135 24.97 16.99 -17.30
C TYR A 135 26.20 16.53 -18.09
N PRO A 136 27.10 17.46 -18.47
CA PRO A 136 28.39 17.10 -19.04
C PRO A 136 29.17 16.15 -18.12
N PRO A 137 29.90 15.15 -18.65
CA PRO A 137 30.66 14.19 -17.84
C PRO A 137 31.64 14.84 -16.86
N SER A 138 32.26 15.96 -17.24
CA SER A 138 33.15 16.72 -16.36
C SER A 138 32.44 17.20 -15.09
N LEU A 139 31.22 17.74 -15.23
CA LEU A 139 30.41 18.20 -14.11
C LEU A 139 29.87 17.02 -13.29
N GLN A 140 29.55 15.89 -13.92
CA GLN A 140 29.14 14.68 -13.18
C GLN A 140 30.25 14.19 -12.24
N VAL A 141 31.50 14.15 -12.72
CA VAL A 141 32.68 13.77 -11.93
C VAL A 141 32.92 14.77 -10.79
N GLU A 142 32.85 16.07 -11.07
CA GLU A 142 32.96 17.12 -10.04
C GLU A 142 31.91 16.98 -8.93
N LEU A 143 30.69 16.55 -9.28
CA LEU A 143 29.59 16.31 -8.34
C LEU A 143 29.69 14.95 -7.61
N GLY A 144 30.73 14.15 -7.88
CA GLY A 144 30.90 12.82 -7.30
C GLY A 144 29.86 11.80 -7.78
N VAL A 145 29.33 11.98 -9.00
CA VAL A 145 28.33 11.09 -9.60
C VAL A 145 28.99 10.24 -10.68
N GLU A 146 28.76 8.93 -10.60
CA GLU A 146 29.21 7.96 -11.60
C GLU A 146 28.02 7.31 -12.29
N PHE A 147 28.01 7.32 -13.62
CA PHE A 147 27.04 6.58 -14.43
C PHE A 147 27.52 5.15 -14.68
N VAL A 148 27.14 4.25 -13.78
CA VAL A 148 27.45 2.84 -13.92
C VAL A 148 26.42 2.18 -14.83
N THR A 149 26.78 1.98 -16.10
CA THR A 149 26.01 1.12 -17.00
C THR A 149 26.41 -0.33 -16.76
N ARG A 150 25.45 -1.19 -16.45
CA ARG A 150 25.68 -2.62 -16.31
C ARG A 150 24.74 -3.35 -17.24
N ASP A 151 25.31 -4.22 -18.06
CA ASP A 151 24.53 -5.25 -18.73
C ASP A 151 24.13 -6.28 -17.68
N LYS A 152 22.82 -6.42 -17.47
CA LYS A 152 22.25 -7.31 -16.45
C LYS A 152 21.30 -8.26 -17.13
N PHE A 153 21.54 -9.54 -16.93
CA PHE A 153 20.58 -10.57 -17.25
C PHE A 153 19.25 -10.30 -16.54
N PHE A 154 18.14 -10.38 -17.26
CA PHE A 154 16.80 -10.20 -16.74
C PHE A 154 15.90 -11.33 -17.25
N VAL A 155 14.89 -11.68 -16.46
CA VAL A 155 13.85 -12.64 -16.84
C VAL A 155 12.50 -12.02 -16.52
N GLU A 156 11.69 -11.86 -17.56
CA GLU A 156 10.33 -11.35 -17.46
C GLU A 156 9.37 -12.41 -18.01
N PRO A 157 8.85 -13.30 -17.15
CA PRO A 157 7.87 -14.29 -17.59
C PRO A 157 6.62 -13.58 -18.09
N ASP A 158 6.12 -13.98 -19.25
CA ASP A 158 4.91 -13.42 -19.82
C ASP A 158 3.71 -13.71 -18.90
N LYS A 159 2.98 -12.66 -18.53
CA LYS A 159 1.82 -12.72 -17.63
C LYS A 159 0.57 -13.26 -18.32
N ASP A 160 0.56 -13.32 -19.66
CA ASP A 160 -0.62 -13.69 -20.47
C ASP A 160 -0.56 -15.09 -21.13
N THR A 161 0.56 -15.82 -21.01
CA THR A 161 0.75 -17.14 -21.68
C THR A 161 -0.24 -18.23 -21.25
N ASN A 162 -1.06 -18.03 -20.22
CA ASN A 162 -2.07 -19.00 -19.77
C ASN A 162 -3.47 -18.81 -20.39
N ARG A 163 -3.63 -17.99 -21.45
CA ARG A 163 -4.92 -17.86 -22.17
C ARG A 163 -5.14 -18.91 -23.27
N GLU A 164 -4.09 -19.59 -23.75
CA GLU A 164 -4.18 -20.49 -24.92
C GLU A 164 -3.73 -21.92 -24.62
N ALA A 165 -4.44 -22.62 -23.73
CA ALA A 165 -4.39 -24.09 -23.67
C ALA A 165 -5.76 -24.72 -23.40
N SER A 166 -6.85 -24.06 -23.82
CA SER A 166 -8.14 -24.75 -23.98
C SER A 166 -8.15 -25.43 -25.36
N PRO A 167 -8.25 -26.77 -25.45
CA PRO A 167 -8.36 -27.42 -26.74
C PRO A 167 -9.61 -26.90 -27.45
N ARG A 168 -9.44 -26.27 -28.61
CA ARG A 168 -10.54 -26.03 -29.55
C ARG A 168 -11.08 -27.41 -29.97
N ILE A 169 -12.11 -27.89 -29.26
CA ILE A 169 -12.90 -29.03 -29.70
C ILE A 169 -13.49 -28.62 -31.05
N LYS A 170 -12.96 -29.19 -32.14
CA LYS A 170 -13.58 -29.05 -33.47
C LYS A 170 -15.00 -29.58 -33.36
N ALA A 171 -15.98 -28.70 -33.54
CA ALA A 171 -17.37 -29.09 -33.67
C ALA A 171 -17.51 -30.13 -34.81
N PRO A 172 -18.33 -31.18 -34.64
CA PRO A 172 -18.54 -32.15 -35.70
C PRO A 172 -19.17 -31.49 -36.93
N PRO A 173 -18.85 -31.95 -38.15
CA PRO A 173 -19.34 -31.36 -39.38
C PRO A 173 -20.88 -31.44 -39.42
N LYS A 174 -21.52 -30.29 -39.66
CA LYS A 174 -22.96 -30.25 -39.93
C LYS A 174 -23.23 -31.03 -41.22
N GLY A 175 -23.99 -32.12 -41.10
CA GLY A 175 -24.53 -32.84 -42.25
C GLY A 175 -25.30 -31.88 -43.16
N GLY A 176 -24.93 -31.86 -44.43
CA GLY A 176 -25.63 -31.08 -45.45
C GLY A 176 -27.05 -31.61 -45.68
N PRO A 177 -27.98 -30.75 -46.09
CA PRO A 177 -29.33 -31.17 -46.42
C PRO A 177 -29.29 -32.04 -47.68
N GLY A 178 -29.81 -33.27 -47.58
CA GLY A 178 -30.12 -34.09 -48.73
C GLY A 178 -31.18 -33.39 -49.58
N GLY A 179 -30.87 -33.22 -50.86
CA GLY A 179 -31.82 -32.82 -51.88
C GLY A 179 -32.65 -33.99 -52.39
N GLU A 180 -33.89 -33.66 -52.73
CA GLU A 180 -34.76 -34.22 -53.78
C GLU A 180 -35.07 -35.73 -53.77
N ALA A 181 -36.30 -36.08 -53.35
CA ALA A 181 -37.43 -36.37 -54.24
C ALA A 181 -38.67 -36.74 -53.42
#